data_AF-A0A4Q3I9E7-F1
#
_entry.id   AF-A0A4Q3I9E7-F1
#
_cell.length_a   1.000
_cell.length_b   1.000
_cell.length_c   1.000
_cell.angle_alpha   90.00
_cell.angle_beta   90.00
_cell.angle_gamma   90.00
#
_symmetry.space_group_name_H-M   'P 1'
#
loop_
_entity.id
_entity.type
_entity.pdbx_description
1 polymer ?
#
loop_
_entity_poly.entity_id
_entity_poly.type
_entity_poly.pdbx_seq_one_letter_code
_entity_poly.pdbx_strand_id
1 'polypeptide(L)'
;MVSNGSRAWFSRAYIDWKILSILCSGVAVSALILFLTSYTPSLIVVLIGVGLMPVLVWIPVNRLQLDASRPSHAFLAGLLSGGMTISVGVAGPTVDIFFIRTEMDRRKVIATKASIQTISHLAKIAFYWDAASNLPTVDMVAVLIAAPIAILGARAGNGILQKMTDANFRSWTRWVVTGVGAVYLTQGLLSFF
;
A
#
# COMPACT_ATOMS: atom_id res chain seq x y z
N MET A 1 0.31 8.62 3.73
CA MET A 1 0.17 8.53 5.21
C MET A 1 -0.90 9.46 5.76
N VAL A 2 -0.85 10.78 5.52
CA VAL A 2 -1.82 11.76 6.07
C VAL A 2 -3.29 11.36 5.86
N SER A 3 -3.68 10.94 4.64
CA SER A 3 -5.05 10.51 4.34
C SER A 3 -5.51 9.24 5.07
N ASN A 4 -4.62 8.26 5.24
CA ASN A 4 -4.95 7.03 5.98
C ASN A 4 -4.94 7.29 7.49
N GLY A 5 -3.98 8.07 7.99
CA GLY A 5 -3.87 8.43 9.40
C GLY A 5 -5.06 9.25 9.88
N SER A 6 -5.50 10.25 9.10
CA SER A 6 -6.70 11.03 9.45
C SER A 6 -7.96 10.17 9.47
N ARG A 7 -8.14 9.28 8.48
CA ARG A 7 -9.24 8.31 8.46
C ARG A 7 -9.20 7.38 9.66
N ALA A 8 -8.03 6.81 9.98
CA ALA A 8 -7.86 5.94 11.15
C ALA A 8 -8.21 6.67 12.46
N TRP A 9 -7.77 7.93 12.62
CA TRP A 9 -8.06 8.73 13.80
C TRP A 9 -9.54 9.09 13.96
N PHE A 10 -10.17 9.61 12.90
CA PHE A 10 -11.58 10.03 12.94
C PHE A 10 -12.53 8.84 13.08
N SER A 11 -12.16 7.67 12.56
CA SER A 11 -12.97 6.45 12.63
C SER A 11 -12.53 5.46 13.71
N ARG A 12 -11.65 5.88 14.64
CA ARG A 12 -11.02 4.99 15.65
C ARG A 12 -12.00 4.16 16.48
N ALA A 13 -13.21 4.70 16.71
CA ALA A 13 -14.29 3.99 17.43
C ALA A 13 -14.80 2.73 16.70
N TYR A 14 -14.52 2.61 15.39
CA TYR A 14 -14.95 1.49 14.55
C TYR A 14 -13.80 0.53 14.21
N ILE A 15 -12.60 0.71 14.77
CA ILE A 15 -11.48 -0.20 14.51
C ILE A 15 -11.82 -1.58 15.08
N ASP A 16 -11.69 -2.61 14.25
CA ASP A 16 -11.71 -3.99 14.73
C ASP A 16 -10.32 -4.38 15.24
N TRP A 17 -10.10 -4.19 16.53
CA TRP A 17 -8.78 -4.37 17.16
C TRP A 17 -8.28 -5.81 17.10
N LYS A 18 -9.18 -6.80 17.07
CA LYS A 18 -8.80 -8.20 16.94
C LYS A 18 -8.18 -8.44 15.56
N ILE A 19 -8.89 -8.06 14.49
CA ILE A 19 -8.38 -8.21 13.12
C ILE A 19 -7.11 -7.37 12.92
N LEU A 20 -7.10 -6.13 13.43
CA LEU A 20 -5.94 -5.25 13.35
C LEU A 20 -4.70 -5.86 14.01
N SER A 21 -4.83 -6.45 15.19
CA SER A 21 -3.69 -7.07 15.90
C SER A 21 -3.04 -8.19 15.08
N ILE A 22 -3.86 -9.01 14.41
CA ILE A 22 -3.40 -10.13 13.58
C ILE A 22 -2.73 -9.59 12.31
N LEU A 23 -3.34 -8.60 11.65
CA LEU A 23 -2.72 -7.91 10.51
C LEU A 23 -1.35 -7.32 10.89
N CYS A 24 -1.26 -6.64 12.04
CA CYS A 24 -0.02 -6.08 12.54
C CYS A 24 1.03 -7.15 12.81
N SER A 25 0.65 -8.33 13.32
CA SER A 25 1.60 -9.43 13.49
C SER A 25 2.18 -9.91 12.15
N GLY A 26 1.36 -9.96 11.09
CA GLY A 26 1.85 -10.25 9.74
C GLY A 26 2.85 -9.19 9.25
N VAL A 27 2.54 -7.90 9.43
CA VAL A 27 3.44 -6.79 9.08
C VAL A 27 4.77 -6.89 9.86
N ALA A 28 4.70 -7.20 11.15
CA ALA A 28 5.88 -7.37 11.99
C ALA A 28 6.76 -8.53 11.51
N VAL A 29 6.16 -9.65 11.12
CA VAL A 29 6.90 -10.78 10.53
C VAL A 29 7.55 -10.38 9.21
N SER A 30 6.87 -9.64 8.33
CA SER A 30 7.49 -9.13 7.09
C SER A 30 8.68 -8.22 7.36
N ALA A 31 8.51 -7.27 8.30
CA ALA A 31 9.57 -6.36 8.69
C ALA A 31 10.77 -7.13 9.28
N LEU A 32 10.52 -8.13 10.13
CA LEU A 32 11.54 -8.98 10.72
C LEU A 32 12.30 -9.77 9.65
N ILE A 33 11.58 -10.41 8.71
CA ILE A 33 12.22 -11.16 7.61
C ILE A 33 13.13 -10.23 6.82
N LEU A 34 12.63 -9.08 6.38
CA LEU A 34 13.40 -8.11 5.61
C LEU A 34 14.61 -7.57 6.39
N PHE A 35 14.45 -7.35 7.70
CA PHE A 35 15.51 -6.88 8.57
C PHE A 35 16.61 -7.93 8.75
N LEU A 36 16.23 -9.18 9.05
CA LEU A 36 17.17 -10.28 9.20
C LEU A 36 17.93 -10.57 7.90
N THR A 37 17.32 -10.33 6.74
CA THR A 37 17.99 -10.44 5.45
C THR A 37 18.79 -9.20 5.06
N SER A 38 18.84 -8.17 5.91
CA SER A 38 19.45 -6.86 5.59
C SER A 38 18.97 -6.31 4.25
N TYR A 39 17.67 -6.43 3.99
CA TYR A 39 17.09 -6.13 2.70
C TYR A 39 17.28 -4.65 2.34
N THR A 40 17.95 -4.41 1.22
CA THR A 40 18.09 -3.10 0.59
C THR A 40 17.57 -3.20 -0.84
N PRO A 41 16.45 -2.52 -1.18
CA PRO A 41 15.87 -2.65 -2.50
C PRO A 41 16.77 -1.98 -3.55
N SER A 42 17.16 -2.72 -4.58
CA SER A 42 17.76 -2.11 -5.77
C SER A 42 16.68 -1.39 -6.58
N LEU A 43 17.07 -0.37 -7.36
CA LEU A 43 16.15 0.36 -8.24
C LEU A 43 15.38 -0.61 -9.16
N ILE A 44 16.06 -1.61 -9.71
CA ILE A 44 15.47 -2.64 -10.58
C ILE A 44 14.34 -3.40 -9.85
N VAL A 45 14.58 -3.85 -8.62
CA VAL A 45 13.58 -4.58 -7.83
C VAL A 45 12.36 -3.70 -7.55
N VAL A 46 12.57 -2.41 -7.24
CA VAL A 46 11.46 -1.46 -7.06
C VAL A 46 10.69 -1.26 -8.36
N LEU A 47 11.38 -1.03 -9.47
CA LEU A 47 10.78 -0.81 -10.79
C LEU A 47 9.93 -2.02 -11.24
N ILE A 48 10.49 -3.23 -11.12
CA ILE A 48 9.77 -4.47 -11.45
C ILE A 48 8.60 -4.68 -10.47
N GLY A 49 8.83 -4.52 -9.17
CA GLY A 49 7.80 -4.71 -8.14
C GLY A 49 6.61 -3.77 -8.32
N VAL A 50 6.85 -2.48 -8.57
CA VAL A 50 5.80 -1.51 -8.92
C VAL A 50 5.20 -1.84 -10.30
N GLY A 51 6.03 -2.26 -11.25
CA GLY A 51 5.63 -2.64 -12.60
C GLY A 51 4.65 -3.81 -12.66
N LEU A 52 4.69 -4.70 -11.66
CA LEU A 52 3.80 -5.85 -11.53
C LEU A 52 2.49 -5.54 -10.78
N MET A 53 2.30 -4.33 -10.26
CA MET A 53 1.04 -3.91 -9.62
C MET A 53 -0.22 -4.07 -10.47
N PRO A 54 -0.19 -3.95 -11.82
CA PRO A 54 -1.36 -4.21 -12.65
C PRO A 54 -1.98 -5.59 -12.42
N VAL A 55 -1.19 -6.61 -12.04
CA VAL A 55 -1.70 -7.95 -11.74
C VAL A 55 -2.78 -7.88 -10.66
N LEU A 56 -2.58 -7.09 -9.61
CA LEU A 56 -3.52 -7.00 -8.47
C LEU A 56 -4.86 -6.36 -8.85
N VAL A 57 -4.87 -5.40 -9.78
CA VAL A 57 -6.12 -4.69 -10.17
C VAL A 57 -6.93 -5.42 -11.23
N TRP A 58 -6.30 -6.36 -11.94
CA TRP A 58 -6.93 -7.20 -12.97
C TRP A 58 -7.32 -8.59 -12.47
N ILE A 59 -6.79 -9.05 -11.33
CA ILE A 59 -7.20 -10.30 -10.72
C ILE A 59 -8.73 -10.31 -10.52
N PRO A 60 -9.43 -11.37 -10.96
CA PRO A 60 -10.85 -11.54 -10.71
C PRO A 60 -11.07 -11.92 -9.24
N VAL A 61 -11.06 -10.92 -8.36
CA VAL A 61 -11.26 -11.06 -6.90
C VAL A 61 -12.52 -11.84 -6.52
N ASN A 62 -13.53 -11.86 -7.40
CA ASN A 62 -14.75 -12.68 -7.26
C ASN A 62 -14.47 -14.19 -7.32
N ARG A 63 -13.26 -14.63 -7.66
CA ARG A 63 -12.82 -16.03 -7.58
C ARG A 63 -11.95 -16.32 -6.36
N LEU A 64 -11.41 -15.28 -5.71
CA LEU A 64 -10.60 -15.41 -4.50
C LEU A 64 -11.50 -15.45 -3.27
N GLN A 65 -11.36 -16.49 -2.45
CA GLN A 65 -12.09 -16.64 -1.18
C GLN A 65 -11.31 -16.05 0.01
N LEU A 66 -10.70 -14.88 -0.18
CA LEU A 66 -9.96 -14.17 0.85
C LEU A 66 -10.91 -13.35 1.74
N ASP A 67 -10.64 -13.36 3.04
CA ASP A 67 -11.51 -12.77 4.08
C ASP A 67 -10.69 -12.43 5.32
N ALA A 68 -10.48 -11.13 5.55
CA ALA A 68 -9.72 -10.60 6.67
C ALA A 68 -10.34 -10.89 8.05
N SER A 69 -11.59 -11.38 8.11
CA SER A 69 -12.24 -11.79 9.35
C SER A 69 -11.69 -13.13 9.86
N ARG A 70 -11.07 -13.92 8.97
CA ARG A 70 -10.41 -15.19 9.32
C ARG A 70 -8.97 -14.93 9.78
N PRO A 71 -8.55 -15.42 10.96
CA PRO A 71 -7.21 -15.14 11.50
C PRO A 71 -6.05 -15.45 10.55
N SER A 72 -6.05 -16.60 9.88
CA SER A 72 -4.98 -16.98 8.94
C SER A 72 -4.91 -16.04 7.73
N HIS A 73 -6.05 -15.62 7.21
CA HIS A 73 -6.14 -14.68 6.10
C HIS A 73 -5.74 -13.27 6.53
N ALA A 74 -6.13 -12.82 7.73
CA ALA A 74 -5.69 -11.55 8.29
C ALA A 74 -4.17 -11.52 8.45
N PHE A 75 -3.58 -12.61 8.96
CA PHE A 75 -2.13 -12.72 9.09
C PHE A 75 -1.47 -12.65 7.71
N LEU A 76 -1.95 -13.42 6.74
CA LEU A 76 -1.44 -13.41 5.37
C LEU A 76 -1.60 -12.04 4.70
N ALA A 77 -2.72 -11.35 4.92
CA ALA A 77 -2.95 -10.01 4.41
C ALA A 77 -1.93 -9.02 4.99
N GLY A 78 -1.67 -9.09 6.29
CA GLY A 78 -0.65 -8.30 6.98
C GLY A 78 0.75 -8.60 6.45
N LEU A 79 1.08 -9.88 6.28
CA LEU A 79 2.36 -10.35 5.77
C LEU A 79 2.61 -9.82 4.34
N LEU A 80 1.67 -10.05 3.42
CA LEU A 80 1.81 -9.63 2.02
C LEU A 80 1.77 -8.11 1.86
N SER A 81 0.83 -7.43 2.53
CA SER A 81 0.72 -5.98 2.45
C SER A 81 1.90 -5.29 3.12
N GLY A 82 2.31 -5.75 4.30
CA GLY A 82 3.50 -5.25 5.00
C GLY A 82 4.76 -5.47 4.18
N GLY A 83 4.92 -6.68 3.63
CA GLY A 83 6.02 -7.03 2.73
C GLY A 83 6.13 -6.06 1.56
N MET A 84 5.07 -5.90 0.77
CA MET A 84 5.09 -4.97 -0.38
C MET A 84 5.25 -3.50 0.04
N THR A 85 4.67 -3.11 1.18
CA THR A 85 4.79 -1.72 1.68
C THR A 85 6.24 -1.41 2.00
N ILE A 86 6.91 -2.29 2.73
CA ILE A 86 8.29 -2.10 3.18
C ILE A 86 9.26 -2.33 2.02
N SER A 87 9.03 -3.33 1.16
CA SER A 87 10.00 -3.71 0.13
C SER A 87 10.01 -2.80 -1.09
N VAL A 88 8.84 -2.43 -1.61
CA VAL A 88 8.69 -1.69 -2.89
C VAL A 88 7.74 -0.49 -2.80
N GLY A 89 7.21 -0.20 -1.60
CA GLY A 89 6.41 1.00 -1.35
C GLY A 89 4.94 0.92 -1.77
N VAL A 90 4.41 -0.26 -2.14
CA VAL A 90 3.01 -0.42 -2.60
C VAL A 90 2.22 -1.31 -1.63
N ALA A 91 1.00 -0.91 -1.28
CA ALA A 91 0.28 -1.53 -0.15
C ALA A 91 -1.23 -1.74 -0.35
N GLY A 92 -1.88 -0.75 -0.99
CA GLY A 92 -3.34 -0.58 -0.94
C GLY A 92 -4.12 -1.75 -1.53
N PRO A 93 -3.98 -2.05 -2.83
CA PRO A 93 -4.72 -3.14 -3.47
C PRO A 93 -4.52 -4.50 -2.79
N THR A 94 -3.32 -4.74 -2.26
CA THR A 94 -2.95 -5.99 -1.59
C THR A 94 -3.81 -6.28 -0.36
N VAL A 95 -3.91 -5.33 0.57
CA VAL A 95 -4.75 -5.52 1.76
C VAL A 95 -6.24 -5.45 1.41
N ASP A 96 -6.59 -4.62 0.42
CA ASP A 96 -7.97 -4.38 0.02
C ASP A 96 -8.69 -5.64 -0.44
N ILE A 97 -8.01 -6.54 -1.16
CA ILE A 97 -8.58 -7.80 -1.66
C ILE A 97 -9.12 -8.67 -0.52
N PHE A 98 -8.45 -8.68 0.64
CA PHE A 98 -8.88 -9.48 1.80
C PHE A 98 -10.12 -8.91 2.49
N PHE A 99 -10.46 -7.64 2.27
CA PHE A 99 -11.63 -7.00 2.87
C PHE A 99 -12.89 -7.03 1.97
N ILE A 100 -12.80 -7.58 0.75
CA ILE A 100 -13.93 -7.56 -0.21
C ILE A 100 -15.11 -8.42 0.27
N ARG A 101 -14.83 -9.57 0.91
CA ARG A 101 -15.85 -10.55 1.31
C ARG A 101 -16.13 -10.60 2.81
N THR A 102 -15.54 -9.70 3.58
CA THR A 102 -15.79 -9.66 5.02
C THR A 102 -17.25 -9.27 5.28
N GLU A 103 -17.91 -9.91 6.24
CA GLU A 103 -19.26 -9.52 6.70
C GLU A 103 -19.22 -8.30 7.66
N MET A 104 -18.12 -7.55 7.66
CA MET A 104 -17.91 -6.39 8.50
C MET A 104 -18.75 -5.19 8.03
N ASP A 105 -19.27 -4.42 8.99
CA ASP A 105 -19.86 -3.10 8.71
C ASP A 105 -18.86 -2.20 7.96
N ARG A 106 -19.37 -1.43 6.99
CA ARG A 106 -18.57 -0.52 6.15
C ARG A 106 -17.64 0.37 6.97
N ARG A 107 -18.08 0.90 8.12
CA ARG A 107 -17.26 1.77 8.97
C ARG A 107 -16.09 0.99 9.57
N LYS A 108 -16.31 -0.26 9.98
CA LYS A 108 -15.24 -1.13 10.47
C LYS A 108 -14.23 -1.46 9.38
N VAL A 109 -14.69 -1.75 8.16
CA VAL A 109 -13.80 -1.98 7.00
C VAL A 109 -12.94 -0.75 6.75
N ILE A 110 -13.55 0.44 6.66
CA ILE A 110 -12.82 1.70 6.42
C ILE A 110 -11.80 1.98 7.55
N ALA A 111 -12.22 1.87 8.81
CA ALA A 111 -11.38 2.17 9.97
C ALA A 111 -10.20 1.20 10.09
N THR A 112 -10.46 -0.11 9.97
CA THR A 112 -9.44 -1.15 10.12
C THR A 112 -8.43 -1.10 8.98
N LYS A 113 -8.88 -0.93 7.73
CA LYS A 113 -8.00 -0.74 6.56
C LYS A 113 -7.13 0.51 6.68
N ALA A 114 -7.71 1.64 7.07
CA ALA A 114 -6.97 2.87 7.25
C ALA A 114 -5.91 2.74 8.36
N SER A 115 -6.24 2.02 9.44
CA SER A 115 -5.33 1.77 10.56
C SER A 115 -4.15 0.90 10.14
N ILE A 116 -4.39 -0.27 9.52
CA ILE A 116 -3.30 -1.13 9.07
C ILE A 116 -2.43 -0.45 8.01
N GLN A 117 -3.00 0.28 7.05
CA GLN A 117 -2.20 1.02 6.08
C GLN A 117 -1.32 2.10 6.75
N THR A 118 -1.84 2.77 7.77
CA THR A 118 -1.06 3.75 8.54
C THR A 118 0.10 3.08 9.27
N ILE A 119 -0.18 1.96 9.94
CA ILE A 119 0.83 1.18 10.68
C ILE A 119 1.89 0.63 9.72
N SER A 120 1.52 0.02 8.59
CA SER A 120 2.49 -0.48 7.59
C SER A 120 3.39 0.61 7.04
N HIS A 121 2.86 1.82 6.84
CA HIS A 121 3.69 2.95 6.42
C HIS A 121 4.62 3.45 7.53
N LEU A 122 4.18 3.46 8.79
CA LEU A 122 5.04 3.78 9.93
C LEU A 122 6.15 2.73 10.09
N ALA A 123 5.81 1.44 9.91
CA ALA A 123 6.79 0.36 9.90
C ALA A 123 7.84 0.55 8.81
N LYS A 124 7.44 0.99 7.60
CA LYS A 124 8.38 1.35 6.53
C LYS A 124 9.31 2.50 6.93
N ILE A 125 8.79 3.56 7.54
CA ILE A 125 9.62 4.68 8.02
C ILE A 125 10.63 4.17 9.05
N ALA A 126 10.18 3.37 10.02
CA ALA A 126 11.07 2.80 11.02
C ALA A 126 12.13 1.90 10.39
N PHE A 127 11.75 1.07 9.41
CA PHE A 127 12.65 0.16 8.69
C PHE A 127 13.77 0.92 7.97
N TYR A 128 13.46 2.04 7.33
CA TYR A 128 14.44 2.88 6.61
C TYR A 128 14.89 4.11 7.41
N TRP A 129 14.76 4.11 8.73
CA TRP A 129 15.05 5.30 9.55
C TRP A 129 16.48 5.80 9.36
N ASP A 130 17.45 4.88 9.40
CA ASP A 130 18.87 5.21 9.22
C ASP A 130 19.13 5.82 7.83
N ALA A 131 18.66 5.17 6.77
CA ALA A 131 18.77 5.68 5.40
C ALA A 131 18.09 7.05 5.22
N ALA A 132 16.93 7.26 5.84
CA ALA A 132 16.21 8.53 5.79
C ALA A 132 16.93 9.64 6.59
N SER A 133 17.59 9.30 7.69
CA SER A 133 18.32 10.25 8.52
C SER A 133 19.64 10.70 7.91
N ASN A 134 20.23 9.87 7.04
CA ASN A 134 21.49 10.12 6.34
C ASN A 134 21.29 10.53 4.87
N LEU A 135 20.10 11.02 4.51
CA LEU A 135 19.77 11.38 3.14
C LEU A 135 20.68 12.54 2.66
N PRO A 136 21.32 12.44 1.47
CA PRO A 136 22.06 13.55 0.89
C PRO A 136 21.19 14.80 0.72
N THR A 137 21.79 15.99 0.86
CA THR A 137 21.06 17.27 0.74
C THR A 137 20.29 17.38 -0.58
N VAL A 138 20.86 16.89 -1.68
CA VAL A 138 20.21 16.88 -3.00
C VAL A 138 18.91 16.06 -3.00
N ASP A 139 18.90 14.90 -2.35
CA ASP A 139 17.73 14.04 -2.27
C ASP A 139 16.69 14.61 -1.30
N MET A 140 17.14 15.25 -0.22
CA MET A 140 16.24 15.97 0.71
C MET A 140 15.52 17.11 -0.01
N VAL A 141 16.23 17.89 -0.84
CA VAL A 141 15.62 18.94 -1.67
C VAL A 141 14.64 18.33 -2.68
N ALA A 142 15.00 17.22 -3.32
CA ALA A 142 14.10 16.52 -4.24
C ALA A 142 12.80 16.05 -3.53
N VAL A 143 12.89 15.51 -2.32
CA VAL A 143 11.72 15.14 -1.50
C VAL A 143 10.87 16.36 -1.14
N LEU A 144 11.50 17.48 -0.75
CA LEU A 144 10.80 18.72 -0.44
C LEU A 144 10.06 19.31 -1.64
N ILE A 145 10.61 19.19 -2.85
CA ILE A 145 9.96 19.61 -4.10
C ILE A 145 8.86 18.62 -4.51
N ALA A 146 9.08 17.32 -4.34
CA ALA A 146 8.09 16.29 -4.69
C ALA A 146 6.86 16.33 -3.78
N ALA A 147 7.01 16.70 -2.51
CA ALA A 147 5.92 16.76 -1.53
C ALA A 147 4.73 17.64 -1.97
N PRO A 148 4.89 18.93 -2.37
CA PRO A 148 3.78 19.74 -2.84
C PRO A 148 3.17 19.21 -4.14
N ILE A 149 3.97 18.65 -5.06
CA ILE A 149 3.47 18.03 -6.30
C ILE A 149 2.55 16.85 -5.96
N ALA A 150 2.96 15.98 -5.02
CA ALA A 150 2.15 14.88 -4.55
C ALA A 150 0.85 15.35 -3.85
N ILE A 151 0.91 16.42 -3.07
CA ILE A 151 -0.27 17.01 -2.42
C ILE A 151 -1.26 17.57 -3.46
N LEU A 152 -0.75 18.32 -4.46
CA LEU A 152 -1.57 18.87 -5.53
C LEU A 152 -2.20 17.75 -6.38
N GLY A 153 -1.41 16.73 -6.73
CA GLY A 153 -1.90 15.54 -7.43
C GLY A 153 -3.00 14.81 -6.66
N ALA A 154 -2.84 14.64 -5.34
CA ALA A 154 -3.86 14.04 -4.49
C ALA A 154 -5.15 14.87 -4.42
N ARG A 155 -5.04 16.21 -4.35
CA ARG A 155 -6.20 17.11 -4.38
C ARG A 155 -6.94 17.06 -5.71
N ALA A 156 -6.21 17.13 -6.83
CA ALA A 156 -6.78 17.03 -8.17
C ALA A 156 -7.47 15.67 -8.36
N GLY A 157 -6.81 14.58 -7.97
CA GLY A 157 -7.36 13.22 -8.02
C GLY A 157 -8.64 13.07 -7.20
N ASN A 158 -8.70 13.64 -5.99
CA ASN A 158 -9.92 13.63 -5.18
C ASN A 158 -11.05 14.44 -5.84
N GLY A 159 -10.74 15.60 -6.44
CA GLY A 159 -11.73 16.40 -7.17
C GLY A 159 -12.33 15.68 -8.38
N ILE A 160 -11.52 14.90 -9.10
CA ILE A 160 -11.96 14.04 -10.20
C ILE A 160 -12.82 12.89 -9.65
N LEU A 161 -12.35 12.21 -8.59
CA LEU A 161 -13.03 11.07 -7.97
C LEU A 161 -14.48 11.38 -7.59
N GLN A 162 -14.74 12.56 -7.00
CA GLN A 162 -16.11 12.95 -6.58
C GLN A 162 -17.09 13.10 -7.75
N LYS A 163 -16.60 13.16 -9.00
CA LYS A 163 -17.41 13.28 -10.22
C LYS A 163 -17.54 11.96 -10.99
N MET A 164 -16.96 10.88 -10.47
CA MET A 164 -16.95 9.57 -11.13
C MET A 164 -18.02 8.65 -10.53
N THR A 165 -18.60 7.81 -11.39
CA THR A 165 -19.36 6.64 -10.94
C THR A 165 -18.40 5.56 -10.44
N ASP A 166 -18.88 4.64 -9.61
CA ASP A 166 -18.08 3.50 -9.14
C ASP A 166 -17.52 2.64 -10.29
N ALA A 167 -18.30 2.48 -11.36
CA ALA A 167 -17.88 1.76 -12.56
C ALA A 167 -16.73 2.47 -13.27
N ASN A 168 -16.83 3.79 -13.46
CA ASN A 168 -15.77 4.59 -14.06
C ASN A 168 -14.52 4.57 -13.17
N PHE A 169 -14.66 4.75 -11.86
CA PHE A 169 -13.55 4.72 -10.93
C PHE A 169 -12.77 3.39 -11.02
N ARG A 170 -13.48 2.25 -11.02
CA ARG A 170 -12.86 0.92 -11.17
C ARG A 170 -12.15 0.75 -12.51
N SER A 171 -12.77 1.18 -13.60
CA SER A 171 -12.20 1.09 -14.95
C SER A 171 -10.95 1.95 -15.10
N TRP A 172 -11.03 3.24 -14.74
CA TRP A 172 -9.90 4.17 -14.79
C TRP A 172 -8.75 3.73 -13.89
N THR A 173 -9.04 3.27 -12.67
CA THR A 173 -7.99 2.76 -11.76
C THR A 173 -7.20 1.62 -12.42
N ARG A 174 -7.88 0.66 -13.07
CA ARG A 174 -7.21 -0.42 -13.79
C ARG A 174 -6.27 0.10 -14.87
N TRP A 175 -6.74 0.99 -15.73
CA TRP A 175 -5.96 1.49 -16.84
C TRP A 175 -4.80 2.40 -16.42
N VAL A 176 -5.01 3.30 -15.46
CA VAL A 176 -3.95 4.16 -14.92
C VAL A 176 -2.85 3.32 -14.28
N VAL A 177 -3.21 2.36 -13.41
CA VAL A 177 -2.24 1.46 -12.78
C VAL A 177 -1.52 0.62 -13.84
N THR A 178 -2.22 0.17 -14.88
CA THR A 178 -1.63 -0.58 -16.00
C THR A 178 -0.60 0.24 -16.77
N GLY A 179 -0.93 1.47 -17.15
CA GLY A 179 0.00 2.35 -17.87
C GLY A 179 1.24 2.67 -17.06
N VAL A 180 1.06 3.06 -15.78
CA VAL A 180 2.18 3.33 -14.86
C VAL A 180 3.02 2.07 -14.64
N GLY A 181 2.38 0.92 -14.45
CA GLY A 181 3.05 -0.37 -14.28
C GLY A 181 3.86 -0.76 -15.51
N ALA A 182 3.30 -0.60 -16.72
CA ALA A 182 4.01 -0.91 -17.97
C ALA A 182 5.27 -0.06 -18.14
N VAL A 183 5.21 1.24 -17.80
CA VAL A 183 6.37 2.14 -17.85
C VAL A 183 7.46 1.66 -16.89
N TYR A 184 7.12 1.41 -15.62
CA TYR A 184 8.13 0.98 -14.63
C TYR A 184 8.66 -0.43 -14.89
N LEU A 185 7.82 -1.35 -15.36
CA LEU A 185 8.25 -2.69 -15.74
C LEU A 185 9.25 -2.62 -16.91
N THR A 186 8.96 -1.80 -17.92
CA THR A 186 9.86 -1.63 -19.07
C THR A 186 11.19 -1.01 -18.63
N GLN A 187 11.15 0.04 -17.80
CA GLN A 187 12.38 0.64 -17.24
C GLN A 187 13.19 -0.37 -16.42
N GLY A 188 12.53 -1.18 -15.59
CA GLY A 188 13.18 -2.21 -14.78
C GLY A 188 13.84 -3.29 -15.64
N LEU A 189 13.16 -3.76 -16.70
CA LEU A 189 13.70 -4.74 -17.64
C LEU A 189 14.87 -4.18 -18.46
N LEU A 190 14.78 -2.93 -18.92
CA LEU A 190 15.87 -2.28 -19.65
C LEU A 190 17.08 -1.98 -18.78
N SER A 191 16.87 -1.70 -17.49
CA SER A 191 17.96 -1.49 -16.52
C SER A 191 18.64 -2.79 -16.08
N PHE A 192 18.09 -3.95 -16.47
CA PHE A 192 18.65 -5.27 -16.18
C PHE A 192 19.75 -5.70 -17.17
N PHE A 193 19.75 -5.11 -18.38
CA PHE A 193 20.72 -5.37 -19.46
C PHE A 193 21.72 -4.22 -19.58
#